data_AF-A0A3A6P6D3-F1
#
_entry.id   AF-A0A3A6P6D3-F1
#
_cell.length_a   1.000
_cell.length_b   1.000
_cell.length_c   1.000
_cell.angle_alpha   90.00
_cell.angle_beta   90.00
_cell.angle_gamma   90.00
#
_symmetry.space_group_name_H-M   'P 1'
#
loop_
_entity.id
_entity.type
_entity.pdbx_description
1 polymer ?
#
loop_
_entity_poly.entity_id
_entity_poly.type
_entity_poly.pdbx_seq_one_letter_code
_entity_poly.pdbx_strand_id
1 'polypeptide(L)'
;MLETIKNLLLASIGAVVLTKEKALEFFDQSVAQGKLSREDAENLAQEMVEESKRQARAWGERAGQAMDNAAAALNLAQRADLEALERRVAKLELELDALARRLGPEKQDG
;
A
#
# COMPACT_ATOMS: atom_id res chain seq x y z
N MET A 1 5.99 -3.14 -28.49
CA MET A 1 6.24 -1.79 -27.93
C MET A 1 5.66 -1.67 -26.52
N LEU A 2 4.35 -1.87 -26.32
CA LEU A 2 3.71 -1.87 -24.99
C LEU A 2 4.29 -2.91 -24.02
N GLU A 3 4.53 -4.13 -24.48
CA GLU A 3 5.20 -5.18 -23.68
C GLU A 3 6.62 -4.83 -23.27
N THR A 4 7.39 -4.18 -24.15
CA THR A 4 8.76 -3.77 -23.89
C THR A 4 8.81 -2.69 -22.81
N ILE A 5 7.88 -1.73 -22.84
CA ILE A 5 7.75 -0.68 -21.81
C ILE A 5 7.30 -1.29 -20.48
N LYS A 6 6.34 -2.21 -20.50
CA LYS A 6 5.90 -2.93 -19.29
C LYS A 6 7.04 -3.73 -18.67
N ASN A 7 7.81 -4.44 -19.49
CA ASN A 7 8.96 -5.21 -19.04
C ASN A 7 10.11 -4.30 -18.56
N LEU A 8 10.32 -3.14 -19.19
CA LEU A 8 11.32 -2.15 -18.76
C LEU A 8 10.92 -1.50 -17.41
N LEU A 9 9.63 -1.23 -17.23
CA LEU A 9 9.07 -0.73 -15.97
C LEU A 9 9.18 -1.77 -14.85
N LEU A 10 8.89 -3.04 -15.14
CA LEU A 10 9.08 -4.14 -14.18
C LEU A 10 10.58 -4.38 -13.88
N ALA A 11 11.44 -4.23 -14.88
CA ALA A 11 12.90 -4.30 -14.70
C ALA A 11 13.45 -3.11 -13.90
N SER A 12 12.83 -1.92 -13.97
CA SER A 12 13.20 -0.76 -13.14
C SER A 12 12.93 -0.97 -11.65
N ILE A 13 12.13 -1.97 -11.28
CA ILE A 13 11.91 -2.37 -9.88
C ILE A 13 13.11 -3.17 -9.32
N GLY A 14 14.07 -3.56 -10.16
CA GLY A 14 15.35 -4.12 -9.71
C GLY A 14 15.71 -5.38 -10.49
N ALA A 15 16.81 -5.33 -11.22
CA ALA A 15 17.24 -6.28 -12.24
C ALA A 15 17.59 -7.72 -11.79
N VAL A 16 17.14 -8.16 -10.62
CA VAL A 16 17.16 -9.58 -10.23
C VAL A 16 15.83 -9.89 -9.57
N VAL A 17 14.85 -10.35 -10.35
CA VAL A 17 13.76 -11.12 -9.75
C VAL A 17 14.40 -12.46 -9.36
N LEU A 18 14.99 -12.51 -8.16
CA LEU A 18 15.41 -13.76 -7.56
C LEU A 18 14.10 -14.50 -7.26
N THR A 19 13.66 -15.35 -8.18
CA THR A 19 12.46 -16.13 -7.98
C THR A 19 12.76 -17.27 -7.01
N LYS A 20 11.74 -17.70 -6.28
CA LYS A 20 11.85 -18.83 -5.35
C LYS A 20 12.43 -20.06 -6.05
N GLU A 21 12.04 -20.30 -7.30
CA GLU A 21 12.49 -21.43 -8.11
C GLU A 21 14.00 -21.35 -8.39
N LYS A 22 14.52 -20.17 -8.75
CA LYS A 22 15.96 -20.00 -9.03
C LYS A 22 16.82 -20.13 -7.78
N ALA A 23 16.28 -19.73 -6.63
CA ALA A 23 16.97 -19.84 -5.36
C ALA A 23 17.02 -21.30 -4.85
N LEU A 24 15.93 -22.05 -5.00
CA LEU A 24 15.90 -23.49 -4.68
C LEU A 24 16.85 -24.28 -5.59
N GLU A 25 16.85 -24.00 -6.89
CA GLU A 25 17.75 -24.64 -7.86
C GLU A 25 19.23 -24.41 -7.49
N PHE A 26 19.58 -23.21 -7.00
CA PHE A 26 20.92 -22.89 -6.54
C PHE A 26 21.34 -23.69 -5.29
N PHE A 27 20.44 -23.87 -4.33
CA PHE A 27 20.72 -24.69 -3.15
C PHE A 27 20.87 -26.16 -3.50
N ASP A 28 19.99 -26.71 -4.35
CA ASP A 28 20.08 -28.09 -4.82
C ASP A 28 21.38 -28.35 -5.58
N GLN A 29 21.80 -27.42 -6.45
CA GLN A 29 23.09 -27.53 -7.14
C GLN A 29 24.28 -27.49 -6.18
N SER A 30 24.18 -26.69 -5.11
CA SER A 30 25.23 -26.56 -4.10
C SER A 30 25.37 -27.83 -3.25
N VAL A 31 24.25 -28.50 -2.96
CA VAL A 31 24.25 -29.82 -2.31
C VAL A 31 24.84 -30.87 -3.25
N ALA A 32 24.44 -30.90 -4.52
CA ALA A 32 24.95 -31.85 -5.51
C ALA A 32 26.46 -31.71 -5.75
N GLN A 33 27.00 -30.49 -5.64
CA GLN A 33 28.44 -30.21 -5.73
C GLN A 33 29.20 -30.49 -4.42
N GLY A 34 28.52 -30.93 -3.35
CA GLY A 34 29.11 -31.16 -2.03
C GLY A 34 29.54 -29.88 -1.31
N LYS A 35 29.12 -28.71 -1.79
CA LYS A 35 29.43 -27.39 -1.19
C LYS A 35 28.53 -27.06 -0.01
N LEU A 36 27.40 -27.75 0.11
CA LEU A 36 26.42 -27.56 1.16
C LEU A 36 25.90 -28.91 1.62
N SER A 37 25.64 -29.08 2.92
CA SER A 37 24.91 -30.26 3.39
C SER A 37 23.41 -30.11 3.09
N ARG A 38 22.69 -31.24 3.09
CA ARG A 38 21.24 -31.23 2.88
C ARG A 38 20.49 -30.49 4.00
N GLU A 39 21.00 -30.61 5.23
CA GLU A 39 20.48 -29.93 6.41
C GLU A 39 20.67 -28.41 6.31
N ASP A 40 21.85 -27.96 5.85
CA ASP A 40 22.11 -26.54 5.62
C ASP A 40 21.21 -25.96 4.52
N ALA A 41 20.93 -26.72 3.46
CA ALA A 41 20.05 -26.28 2.38
C ALA A 41 18.60 -26.10 2.86
N GLU A 42 18.12 -27.02 3.69
CA GLU A 42 16.78 -26.95 4.29
C GLU A 42 16.66 -25.74 5.22
N ASN A 43 17.66 -25.49 6.06
CA ASN A 43 17.69 -24.32 6.94
C ASN A 43 17.69 -23.00 6.16
N LEU A 44 18.54 -22.88 5.13
CA LEU A 44 18.61 -21.68 4.28
C LEU A 44 17.30 -21.45 3.49
N ALA A 45 16.67 -22.52 3.01
CA ALA A 45 15.37 -22.42 2.34
C ALA A 45 14.28 -21.91 3.31
N GLN A 46 14.33 -22.34 4.56
CA GLN A 46 13.38 -21.93 5.59
C GLN A 46 13.59 -20.46 5.98
N GLU A 47 14.83 -20.04 6.21
CA GLU A 47 15.19 -18.64 6.45
C GLU A 47 14.75 -17.74 5.29
N MET A 48 14.97 -18.17 4.05
CA MET A 48 14.55 -17.42 2.86
C MET A 48 13.03 -17.21 2.79
N VAL A 49 12.23 -18.22 3.16
CA VAL A 49 10.77 -18.09 3.20
C VAL A 49 10.35 -17.09 4.26
N GLU A 50 11.00 -17.08 5.43
CA GLU A 50 10.70 -16.10 6.47
C GLU A 50 11.13 -14.68 6.08
N GLU A 51 12.33 -14.55 5.54
CA GLU A 51 12.90 -13.29 5.01
C GLU A 51 11.96 -12.70 3.96
N SER A 52 11.51 -13.53 3.01
CA SER A 52 10.57 -13.13 1.96
C SER A 52 9.24 -12.62 2.53
N LYS A 53 8.68 -13.28 3.56
CA LYS A 53 7.45 -12.80 4.22
C LYS A 53 7.66 -11.45 4.91
N ARG A 54 8.80 -11.25 5.58
CA ARG A 54 9.15 -9.97 6.21
C ARG A 54 9.29 -8.87 5.16
N GLN A 55 10.01 -9.17 4.09
CA GLN A 55 10.26 -8.22 3.00
C GLN A 55 8.96 -7.83 2.29
N ALA A 56 8.08 -8.80 1.99
CA ALA A 56 6.79 -8.55 1.36
C ALA A 56 5.90 -7.59 2.16
N ARG A 57 5.87 -7.72 3.50
CA ARG A 57 5.15 -6.78 4.38
C ARG A 57 5.71 -5.37 4.32
N ALA A 58 7.03 -5.23 4.47
CA ALA A 58 7.70 -3.94 4.40
C ALA A 58 7.56 -3.27 3.02
N TRP A 59 7.55 -4.07 1.95
CA TRP A 59 7.25 -3.59 0.60
C TRP A 59 5.81 -3.11 0.45
N GLY A 60 4.84 -3.85 0.99
CA GLY A 60 3.44 -3.46 1.00
C GLY A 60 3.21 -2.12 1.70
N GLU A 61 3.81 -1.94 2.88
CA GLU A 61 3.75 -0.67 3.63
C GLU A 61 4.38 0.49 2.86
N ARG A 62 5.58 0.30 2.30
CA ARG A 62 6.25 1.33 1.49
C ARG A 62 5.48 1.67 0.22
N ALA A 63 4.89 0.68 -0.43
CA ALA A 63 4.06 0.88 -1.62
C ALA A 63 2.79 1.67 -1.27
N GLY A 64 2.11 1.34 -0.17
CA GLY A 64 0.97 2.10 0.34
C GLY A 64 1.35 3.56 0.62
N GLN A 65 2.43 3.78 1.36
CA GLN A 65 2.93 5.12 1.65
C GLN A 65 3.30 5.92 0.39
N ALA A 66 3.91 5.26 -0.61
CA ALA A 66 4.24 5.90 -1.87
C ALA A 66 2.99 6.28 -2.67
N MET A 67 1.95 5.44 -2.65
CA MET A 67 0.67 5.75 -3.28
C MET A 67 -0.05 6.90 -2.57
N ASP A 68 -0.07 6.92 -1.24
CA ASP A 68 -0.65 8.02 -0.46
C ASP A 68 0.06 9.34 -0.75
N ASN A 69 1.39 9.33 -0.77
CA ASN A 69 2.20 10.51 -1.09
C ASN A 69 1.97 10.99 -2.54
N ALA A 70 1.83 10.07 -3.49
CA ALA A 70 1.53 10.40 -4.88
C ALA A 70 0.12 10.99 -5.03
N ALA A 71 -0.87 10.43 -4.33
CA ALA A 71 -2.23 10.97 -4.29
C ALA A 71 -2.27 12.39 -3.71
N ALA A 72 -1.55 12.62 -2.61
CA ALA A 72 -1.39 13.94 -2.01
C ALA A 72 -0.69 14.93 -2.95
N ALA A 73 0.39 14.53 -3.62
CA ALA A 73 1.11 15.37 -4.57
C ALA A 73 0.26 15.78 -5.79
N LEU A 74 -0.72 14.95 -6.16
CA LEU A 74 -1.68 15.22 -7.24
C LEU A 74 -2.95 15.94 -6.75
N ASN A 75 -3.04 16.33 -5.48
CA ASN A 75 -4.24 16.88 -4.84
C ASN A 75 -5.49 16.00 -5.02
N LEU A 76 -5.30 14.68 -5.09
CA LEU A 76 -6.41 13.73 -5.20
C LEU A 76 -6.97 13.47 -3.79
N ALA A 77 -8.18 13.96 -3.54
CA ALA A 77 -8.90 13.68 -2.30
C ALA A 77 -9.25 12.19 -2.22
N GLN A 78 -8.98 11.54 -1.08
CA GLN A 78 -9.40 10.18 -0.87
C GLN A 78 -10.90 10.13 -0.58
N ARG A 79 -11.51 8.97 -0.82
CA ARG A 79 -12.94 8.76 -0.51
C ARG A 79 -13.27 9.04 0.97
N ALA A 80 -12.36 8.68 1.87
CA ALA A 80 -12.52 8.94 3.30
C ALA A 80 -12.59 10.45 3.61
N ASP A 81 -11.82 11.27 2.89
CA ASP A 81 -11.81 12.73 3.07
C ASP A 81 -13.16 13.33 2.65
N LEU A 82 -13.75 12.82 1.55
CA LEU A 82 -15.08 13.23 1.09
C LEU A 82 -16.16 12.87 2.10
N GLU A 83 -16.17 11.63 2.61
CA GLU A 83 -17.14 11.19 3.62
C GLU A 83 -17.00 11.95 4.95
N ALA A 84 -15.78 12.37 5.31
CA ALA A 84 -15.54 13.22 6.46
C ALA A 84 -16.09 14.64 6.24
N LEU A 85 -15.92 15.17 5.03
CA LEU A 85 -16.45 16.49 4.66
C LEU A 85 -18.00 16.47 4.64
N GLU A 86 -18.62 15.45 4.05
CA GLU A 86 -20.07 15.26 4.03
C GLU A 86 -20.66 15.25 5.45
N ARG A 87 -20.03 14.52 6.38
CA ARG A 87 -20.46 14.50 7.79
C ARG A 87 -20.35 15.87 8.46
N ARG A 88 -19.29 16.62 8.18
CA ARG A 88 -19.12 17.98 8.71
C ARG A 88 -20.15 18.94 8.14
N VAL A 89 -20.44 18.85 6.84
CA VAL A 89 -21.48 19.65 6.17
C VAL A 89 -22.85 19.34 6.77
N ALA A 90 -23.22 18.06 6.87
CA ALA A 90 -24.50 17.66 7.45
C ALA A 90 -24.67 18.15 8.90
N LYS A 91 -23.60 18.13 9.70
CA LYS A 91 -23.63 18.67 11.06
C LYS A 91 -23.87 20.18 11.06
N LEU A 92 -23.16 20.92 10.20
CA LEU A 92 -23.31 22.37 10.08
C LEU A 92 -24.71 22.74 9.60
N GLU A 93 -25.28 22.02 8.64
CA GLU A 93 -26.66 22.21 8.18
C GLU A 93 -27.66 22.05 9.34
N LEU A 94 -27.46 21.03 10.18
CA LEU A 94 -28.30 20.76 11.35
C LEU A 94 -28.21 21.87 12.41
N GLU A 95 -27.00 22.38 12.65
CA GLU A 95 -26.77 23.51 13.55
C GLU A 95 -27.37 24.80 12.99
N LEU A 96 -27.25 25.03 11.67
CA LEU A 96 -27.82 26.20 10.99
C LEU A 96 -29.35 26.18 11.06
N ASP A 97 -29.97 25.03 10.82
CA ASP A 97 -31.42 24.85 10.94
C ASP A 97 -31.90 25.10 12.37
N ALA A 98 -31.17 24.60 13.36
CA ALA A 98 -31.48 24.85 14.77
C ALA A 98 -31.37 26.35 15.12
N LEU A 99 -30.37 27.03 14.57
CA LEU A 99 -30.18 28.47 14.76
C LEU A 99 -31.27 29.29 14.05
N ALA A 100 -31.62 28.93 12.81
CA ALA A 100 -32.67 29.56 12.03
C ALA A 100 -34.04 29.43 12.73
N ARG A 101 -34.34 28.26 13.31
CA ARG A 101 -35.55 28.06 14.12
C ARG A 101 -35.56 28.89 15.40
N ARG A 102 -34.40 29.17 15.98
CA ARG A 102 -34.28 30.06 17.16
C ARG A 102 -34.40 31.55 16.79
N LEU A 103 -34.16 31.93 15.54
CA LEU A 103 -34.13 33.31 15.07
C LEU A 103 -35.40 33.78 14.34
N GLY A 104 -36.44 32.95 14.20
CA GLY A 104 -37.70 33.37 13.56
C GLY A 104 -38.86 33.59 14.54
N PRO A 105 -39.76 34.57 14.29
CA PRO A 105 -39.52 35.98 14.02
C PRO A 105 -39.63 36.82 15.32
N GLU A 106 -38.75 37.81 15.50
CA GLU A 106 -39.09 38.96 16.35
C GLU A 106 -40.33 39.61 15.76
N LYS A 107 -41.43 39.60 16.53
CA LYS A 107 -42.62 40.38 16.24
C LYS A 107 -42.17 41.83 16.00
N GLN A 108 -42.45 42.35 14.81
CA GLN A 108 -42.69 43.78 14.65
C GLN A 108 -43.94 44.11 15.47
N ASP A 109 -43.75 44.37 16.77
CA ASP A 109 -44.66 45.20 17.55
C ASP A 109 -44.16 46.63 17.41
N GLY A 110 -44.92 47.45 16.67
CA GLY A 110 -44.65 48.86 16.42
C GLY A 110 -45.53 49.42 15.32
#